data_AF-A0A0F9JTT0-F1
#
_entry.id   AF-A0A0F9JTT0-F1
#
_cell.length_a   1.000
_cell.length_b   1.000
_cell.length_c   1.000
_cell.angle_alpha   90.00
_cell.angle_beta   90.00
_cell.angle_gamma   90.00
#
_symmetry.space_group_name_H-M   'P 1'
#
loop_
_entity.id
_entity.type
_entity.pdbx_description
1 polymer ?
#
loop_
_entity_poly.entity_id
_entity_poly.type
_entity_poly.pdbx_seq_one_letter_code
_entity_poly.pdbx_strand_id
1 'polypeptide(L)'
;FNKDILQKFYQKPEIYTISEGQGINGPGYYIPYNNTPENSIMVYLGDLDGLPIEELHYFQAYNIPCPKKSITEDRFRRDFLVEFTEPTELEHHLKKNLRILNQTFQSQFHFPLFKLSRIEVKDYLKQIHIPLTREKKEFKDVILAADKVFVESISSVELKNLILNSDQFKGAKSLKLLEEFLRQEFPNLKSSIKYLFYLYDLRSTLAAHLSGKDYKRFLINHQFNETETIEIIDWVLKGILVFIKKLDQSLKRKRI
;
A
#
# COMPACT_ATOMS: atom_id res chain seq x y z
N PHE A 1 22.76 4.62 -4.50
CA PHE A 1 22.80 3.49 -3.55
C PHE A 1 21.92 2.37 -4.06
N ASN A 2 22.32 1.11 -3.91
CA ASN A 2 21.44 -0.03 -4.20
C ASN A 2 20.14 0.11 -3.37
N LYS A 3 18.97 -0.09 -4.00
CA LYS A 3 17.65 0.07 -3.35
C LYS A 3 17.44 -0.91 -2.18
N ASP A 4 18.18 -2.02 -2.15
CA ASP A 4 18.21 -2.97 -1.02
C ASP A 4 18.53 -2.31 0.33
N ILE A 5 19.20 -1.15 0.33
CA ILE A 5 19.43 -0.35 1.54
C ILE A 5 18.13 -0.09 2.32
N LEU A 6 17.00 0.06 1.61
CA LEU A 6 15.70 0.34 2.20
C LEU A 6 15.15 -0.83 3.04
N GLN A 7 15.66 -2.05 2.87
CA GLN A 7 15.20 -3.24 3.58
C GLN A 7 15.27 -3.07 5.10
N LYS A 8 16.37 -2.52 5.62
CA LYS A 8 16.53 -2.21 7.05
C LYS A 8 15.39 -1.34 7.59
N PHE A 9 14.98 -0.33 6.83
CA PHE A 9 13.98 0.64 7.28
C PHE A 9 12.57 0.05 7.19
N TYR A 10 12.28 -0.80 6.20
CA TYR A 10 11.00 -1.52 6.13
C TYR A 10 10.84 -2.59 7.20
N GLN A 11 11.93 -3.25 7.60
CA GLN A 11 11.90 -4.35 8.58
C GLN A 11 11.74 -3.88 10.03
N LYS A 12 11.95 -2.59 10.31
CA LYS A 12 11.85 -2.00 11.65
C LYS A 12 10.85 -0.81 11.67
N PRO A 13 9.56 -1.04 11.35
CA PRO A 13 8.54 0.01 11.26
C PRO A 13 8.25 0.72 12.58
N GLU A 14 8.69 0.14 13.71
CA GLU A 14 8.64 0.74 15.05
C GLU A 14 9.71 1.82 15.28
N ILE A 15 10.79 1.81 14.50
CA ILE A 15 11.88 2.80 14.58
C ILE A 15 11.83 3.75 13.38
N TYR A 16 11.59 3.22 12.18
CA TYR A 16 11.71 3.98 10.94
C TYR A 16 10.38 4.15 10.22
N THR A 17 10.27 5.21 9.42
CA THR A 17 9.13 5.38 8.51
C THR A 17 9.62 5.94 7.19
N ILE A 18 9.32 5.23 6.09
CA ILE A 18 9.55 5.72 4.74
C ILE A 18 8.38 6.63 4.35
N SER A 19 8.65 7.93 4.25
CA SER A 19 7.69 8.91 3.73
C SER A 19 7.56 8.71 2.22
N GLU A 20 6.35 8.87 1.70
CA GLU A 20 5.83 8.37 0.42
C GLU A 20 6.72 8.53 -0.84
N GLY A 21 7.87 7.86 -0.86
CA GLY A 21 8.88 7.91 -1.92
C GLY A 21 9.75 9.17 -1.81
N GLN A 22 9.73 9.82 -0.66
CA GLN A 22 10.30 11.15 -0.48
C GLN A 22 11.45 11.16 0.54
N GLY A 23 11.48 10.21 1.46
CA GLY A 23 12.56 10.14 2.45
C GLY A 23 12.43 9.05 3.48
N ILE A 24 13.50 8.85 4.24
CA ILE A 24 13.59 7.94 5.37
C ILE A 24 13.55 8.79 6.64
N ASN A 25 12.55 8.57 7.49
CA ASN A 25 12.52 9.13 8.84
C ASN A 25 13.14 8.12 9.80
N GLY A 26 14.17 8.56 10.53
CA GLY A 26 14.77 7.81 11.63
C GLY A 26 14.85 8.64 12.91
N PRO A 27 15.44 8.09 13.98
CA PRO A 27 15.54 8.77 15.27
C PRO A 27 16.37 10.07 15.18
N GLY A 28 15.69 11.21 15.11
CA GLY A 28 16.31 12.53 15.07
C GLY A 28 16.84 12.97 13.70
N TYR A 29 16.53 12.24 12.62
CA TYR A 29 16.97 12.61 11.28
C TYR A 29 15.92 12.29 10.20
N TYR A 30 16.03 13.00 9.08
CA TYR A 30 15.27 12.76 7.87
C TYR A 30 16.21 12.77 6.66
N ILE A 31 16.16 11.71 5.86
CA ILE A 31 16.99 11.59 4.66
C ILE A 31 16.06 11.64 3.44
N PRO A 32 16.00 12.77 2.72
CA PRO A 32 15.34 12.82 1.44
C PRO A 32 16.02 11.85 0.47
N TYR A 33 15.23 11.03 -0.24
CA TYR A 33 15.78 10.21 -1.31
C TYR A 33 14.89 10.23 -2.54
N ASN A 34 15.44 9.74 -3.64
CA ASN A 34 14.74 9.58 -4.90
C ASN A 34 14.90 8.15 -5.42
N ASN A 35 13.82 7.54 -5.92
CA ASN A 35 13.92 6.29 -6.67
C ASN A 35 14.42 6.60 -8.09
N THR A 36 15.40 5.83 -8.55
CA THR A 36 15.94 5.94 -9.92
C THR A 36 15.37 4.84 -10.82
N PRO A 37 15.32 5.03 -12.14
CA PRO A 37 14.90 4.00 -13.09
C PRO A 37 15.71 2.70 -13.01
N GLU A 38 16.95 2.76 -12.55
CA GLU A 38 17.88 1.64 -12.45
C GLU A 38 17.72 0.81 -11.16
N ASN A 39 16.54 0.84 -10.52
CA ASN A 39 16.26 0.17 -9.25
C ASN A 39 17.27 0.52 -8.15
N SER A 40 17.64 1.80 -8.07
CA SER A 40 18.56 2.34 -7.07
C SER A 40 17.94 3.59 -6.42
N ILE A 41 18.46 4.01 -5.27
CA ILE A 41 18.09 5.29 -4.65
C ILE A 41 19.20 6.32 -4.75
N MET A 42 18.83 7.57 -4.97
CA MET A 42 19.70 8.74 -4.95
C MET A 42 19.41 9.58 -3.71
N VAL A 43 20.46 10.04 -3.04
CA VAL A 43 20.43 10.92 -1.87
C VAL A 43 21.50 11.99 -2.08
N TYR A 44 21.26 13.24 -1.65
CA TYR A 44 22.32 14.25 -1.68
C TYR A 44 23.34 13.97 -0.59
N LEU A 45 24.63 14.13 -0.91
CA LEU A 45 25.69 13.92 0.07
C LEU A 45 25.56 14.82 1.29
N GLY A 46 25.03 16.04 1.12
CA GLY A 46 24.75 16.95 2.24
C GLY A 46 23.64 16.44 3.18
N ASP A 47 22.68 15.65 2.69
CA ASP A 47 21.63 15.06 3.52
C ASP A 47 22.13 13.84 4.33
N LEU A 48 23.31 13.32 3.99
CA LEU A 48 23.98 12.29 4.79
C LEU A 48 24.83 12.91 5.91
N ASP A 49 25.13 14.21 5.84
CA ASP A 49 25.87 14.90 6.89
C ASP A 49 25.06 14.94 8.19
N GLY A 50 25.74 14.72 9.32
CA GLY A 50 25.10 14.67 10.63
C GLY A 50 24.32 13.38 10.95
N LEU A 51 24.30 12.38 10.07
CA LEU A 51 23.76 11.06 10.41
C LEU A 51 24.60 10.36 11.49
N PRO A 52 23.99 9.53 12.35
CA PRO A 52 24.73 8.64 13.24
C PRO A 52 25.76 7.81 12.46
N ILE A 53 26.95 7.59 13.04
CA ILE A 53 28.06 6.90 12.37
C ILE A 53 27.68 5.51 11.83
N GLU A 54 26.81 4.81 12.53
CA GLU A 54 26.26 3.51 12.15
C GLU A 54 25.40 3.59 10.88
N GLU A 55 24.61 4.67 10.74
CA GLU A 55 23.81 4.92 9.55
C GLU A 55 24.71 5.32 8.37
N LEU A 56 25.72 6.17 8.59
CA LEU A 56 26.70 6.51 7.57
C LEU A 56 27.42 5.27 7.01
N HIS A 57 27.91 4.39 7.89
CA HIS A 57 28.54 3.13 7.48
C HIS A 57 27.55 2.22 6.73
N TYR A 58 26.29 2.17 7.17
CA TYR A 58 25.24 1.43 6.47
C TYR A 58 25.03 1.98 5.06
N PHE A 59 24.89 3.29 4.87
CA PHE A 59 24.79 3.91 3.55
C PHE A 59 26.02 3.62 2.68
N GLN A 60 27.23 3.71 3.25
CA GLN A 60 28.48 3.44 2.55
C GLN A 60 28.53 2.00 1.99
N ALA A 61 28.03 1.01 2.73
CA ALA A 61 28.01 -0.39 2.31
C ALA A 61 27.13 -0.65 1.08
N TYR A 62 26.12 0.19 0.81
CA TYR A 62 25.23 0.09 -0.34
C TYR A 62 25.56 1.09 -1.45
N ASN A 63 26.74 1.73 -1.39
CA ASN A 63 27.15 2.66 -2.41
C ASN A 63 27.41 1.92 -3.74
N ILE A 64 26.94 2.49 -4.84
CA ILE A 64 27.09 1.94 -6.20
C ILE A 64 27.66 3.03 -7.11
N PRO A 65 28.34 2.68 -8.22
CA PRO A 65 28.77 3.66 -9.21
C PRO A 65 27.60 4.54 -9.65
N CYS A 66 27.85 5.85 -9.80
CA CYS A 66 26.81 6.81 -10.14
C CYS A 66 26.14 6.43 -11.48
N PRO A 67 24.80 6.28 -11.54
CA PRO A 67 24.11 6.00 -12.79
C PRO A 67 24.19 7.19 -13.75
N LYS A 68 24.05 6.93 -15.06
CA LYS A 68 24.14 7.97 -16.11
C LYS A 68 23.10 9.09 -15.98
N LYS A 69 21.96 8.81 -15.35
CA LYS A 69 20.97 9.79 -14.91
C LYS A 69 20.73 9.60 -13.41
N SER A 70 21.26 10.50 -12.60
CA SER A 70 21.14 10.41 -11.13
C SER A 70 19.88 11.09 -10.58
N ILE A 71 19.37 12.11 -11.26
CA ILE A 71 18.15 12.83 -10.87
C ILE A 71 17.01 12.52 -11.85
N THR A 72 15.85 12.17 -11.33
CA THR A 72 14.62 12.02 -12.13
C THR A 72 13.96 13.38 -12.31
N GLU A 73 13.14 13.50 -13.35
CA GLU A 73 12.42 14.74 -13.66
C GLU A 73 11.55 15.21 -12.50
N ASP A 74 10.84 14.29 -11.85
CA ASP A 74 10.00 14.60 -10.69
C ASP A 74 10.82 15.12 -9.50
N ARG A 75 12.02 14.59 -9.28
CA ARG A 75 12.92 15.07 -8.23
C ARG A 75 13.48 16.44 -8.55
N PHE A 76 13.87 16.67 -9.81
CA PHE A 76 14.33 17.98 -10.26
C PHE A 76 13.24 19.05 -10.06
N ARG A 77 12.01 18.75 -10.46
CA ARG A 77 10.85 19.64 -10.29
C ARG A 77 10.56 19.96 -8.82
N ARG A 78 10.63 18.97 -7.92
CA ARG A 78 10.45 19.20 -6.46
C ARG A 78 11.57 20.05 -5.86
N ASP A 79 12.82 19.67 -6.11
CA ASP A 79 13.98 20.21 -5.40
C ASP A 79 14.39 21.59 -5.91
N PHE A 80 14.26 21.82 -7.22
CA PHE A 80 14.77 23.03 -7.87
C PHE A 80 13.66 23.96 -8.36
N LEU A 81 12.49 23.42 -8.74
CA LEU A 81 11.38 24.22 -9.29
C LEU A 81 10.25 24.48 -8.29
N VAL A 82 10.31 23.87 -7.09
CA VAL A 82 9.28 24.00 -6.04
C VAL A 82 7.89 23.55 -6.54
N GLU A 83 7.87 22.55 -7.43
CA GLU A 83 6.64 22.04 -8.01
C GLU A 83 6.19 20.75 -7.31
N PHE A 84 4.88 20.68 -7.02
CA PHE A 84 4.29 19.43 -6.54
C PHE A 84 4.26 18.41 -7.68
N THR A 85 4.82 17.23 -7.41
CA THR A 85 4.82 16.11 -8.34
C THR A 85 4.00 14.96 -7.78
N GLU A 86 3.36 14.20 -8.66
CA GLU A 86 2.70 12.96 -8.28
C GLU A 86 3.73 11.91 -7.83
N PRO A 87 3.40 11.04 -6.86
CA PRO A 87 4.26 9.91 -6.51
C PRO A 87 4.46 9.00 -7.71
N THR A 88 5.63 8.36 -7.85
CA THR A 88 5.89 7.39 -8.93
C THR A 88 5.52 5.96 -8.52
N GLU A 89 5.81 5.59 -7.26
CA GLU A 89 5.63 4.21 -6.79
C GLU A 89 4.17 3.88 -6.49
N LEU A 90 3.82 2.61 -6.71
CA LEU A 90 2.46 2.10 -6.56
C LEU A 90 1.90 2.34 -5.16
N GLU A 91 2.67 2.03 -4.12
CA GLU A 91 2.22 2.12 -2.74
C GLU A 91 1.88 3.56 -2.33
N HIS A 92 2.53 4.56 -2.92
CA HIS A 92 2.27 5.97 -2.62
C HIS A 92 1.01 6.45 -3.32
N HIS A 93 0.83 6.08 -4.60
CA HIS A 93 -0.45 6.28 -5.26
C HIS A 93 -1.60 5.60 -4.50
N LEU A 94 -1.39 4.37 -4.02
CA LEU A 94 -2.37 3.63 -3.25
C LEU A 94 -2.75 4.36 -1.95
N LYS A 95 -1.76 4.75 -1.14
CA LYS A 95 -1.98 5.47 0.13
C LYS A 95 -2.67 6.81 -0.10
N LYS A 96 -2.23 7.59 -1.09
CA LYS A 96 -2.85 8.88 -1.47
C LYS A 96 -4.32 8.70 -1.88
N ASN A 97 -4.59 7.79 -2.82
CA ASN A 97 -5.95 7.58 -3.34
C ASN A 97 -6.87 6.98 -2.27
N LEU A 98 -6.36 6.16 -1.36
CA LEU A 98 -7.13 5.65 -0.22
C LEU A 98 -7.61 6.78 0.70
N ARG A 99 -6.73 7.75 1.02
CA ARG A 99 -7.11 8.92 1.83
C ARG A 99 -8.15 9.79 1.13
N ILE A 100 -7.97 10.04 -0.17
CA ILE A 100 -8.92 10.81 -0.99
C ILE A 100 -10.28 10.10 -1.00
N LEU A 101 -10.32 8.80 -1.29
CA LEU A 101 -11.56 8.01 -1.27
C LEU A 101 -12.27 8.11 0.08
N ASN A 102 -11.54 7.99 1.19
CA ASN A 102 -12.11 8.11 2.52
C ASN A 102 -12.71 9.49 2.78
N GLN A 103 -12.04 10.56 2.37
CA GLN A 103 -12.56 11.93 2.48
C GLN A 103 -13.82 12.11 1.64
N THR A 104 -13.80 11.67 0.37
CA THR A 104 -14.96 11.70 -0.52
C THR A 104 -16.14 10.93 0.09
N PHE A 105 -15.90 9.69 0.53
CA PHE A 105 -16.94 8.85 1.11
C PHE A 105 -17.51 9.47 2.40
N GLN A 106 -16.65 9.98 3.29
CA GLN A 106 -17.07 10.63 4.52
C GLN A 106 -17.88 11.90 4.26
N SER A 107 -17.56 12.66 3.22
CA SER A 107 -18.36 13.85 2.85
C SER A 107 -19.78 13.49 2.40
N GLN A 108 -19.98 12.30 1.85
CA GLN A 108 -21.26 11.85 1.31
C GLN A 108 -22.08 11.02 2.31
N PHE A 109 -21.43 10.20 3.14
CA PHE A 109 -22.10 9.27 4.06
C PHE A 109 -21.85 9.57 5.53
N HIS A 110 -21.10 10.63 5.86
CA HIS A 110 -20.80 11.12 7.21
C HIS A 110 -19.92 10.20 8.09
N PHE A 111 -19.36 9.12 7.53
CA PHE A 111 -18.36 8.27 8.17
C PHE A 111 -17.31 7.81 7.15
N PRO A 112 -16.07 7.47 7.55
CA PRO A 112 -15.06 7.00 6.62
C PRO A 112 -15.33 5.55 6.19
N LEU A 113 -15.06 5.20 4.92
CA LEU A 113 -15.20 3.83 4.44
C LEU A 113 -14.23 2.86 5.15
N PHE A 114 -12.98 3.31 5.35
CA PHE A 114 -11.92 2.60 6.05
C PHE A 114 -11.52 3.35 7.34
N LYS A 115 -11.41 2.69 8.48
CA LYS A 115 -11.11 3.29 9.80
C LYS A 115 -9.62 3.60 9.99
N LEU A 116 -9.05 4.43 9.11
CA LEU A 116 -7.62 4.76 9.06
C LEU A 116 -7.11 5.61 10.25
N SER A 117 -8.01 6.18 11.05
CA SER A 117 -7.64 6.96 12.22
C SER A 117 -7.13 6.11 13.39
N ARG A 118 -7.46 4.81 13.41
CA ARG A 118 -6.99 3.86 14.44
C ARG A 118 -5.48 3.71 14.36
N ILE A 119 -4.81 3.77 15.52
CA ILE A 119 -3.34 3.71 15.61
C ILE A 119 -2.77 2.46 14.93
N GLU A 120 -3.36 1.30 15.22
CA GLU A 120 -2.97 0.01 14.62
C GLU A 120 -3.03 0.04 13.08
N VAL A 121 -4.08 0.64 12.50
CA VAL A 121 -4.26 0.72 11.04
C VAL A 121 -3.26 1.69 10.42
N LYS A 122 -2.90 2.77 11.12
CA LYS A 122 -1.86 3.71 10.65
C LYS A 122 -0.50 3.00 10.54
N ASP A 123 -0.16 2.15 11.49
CA ASP A 123 1.11 1.43 11.46
C ASP A 123 1.15 0.37 10.37
N TYR A 124 0.05 -0.37 10.16
CA TYR A 124 -0.07 -1.27 9.00
C TYR A 124 -0.03 -0.50 7.66
N LEU A 125 -0.64 0.69 7.58
CA LEU A 125 -0.60 1.50 6.35
C LEU A 125 0.83 1.90 5.97
N LYS A 126 1.72 2.14 6.94
CA LYS A 126 3.15 2.41 6.68
C LYS A 126 3.85 1.21 6.05
N GLN A 127 3.52 0.00 6.51
CA GLN A 127 4.14 -1.25 6.09
C GLN A 127 3.73 -1.72 4.69
N ILE A 128 2.70 -1.13 4.06
CA ILE A 128 2.31 -1.49 2.69
C ILE A 128 3.31 -0.89 1.69
N HIS A 129 4.07 -1.74 1.01
CA HIS A 129 5.03 -1.40 -0.04
C HIS A 129 5.21 -2.59 -1.00
N ILE A 130 5.83 -2.37 -2.17
CA ILE A 130 6.32 -3.48 -2.99
C ILE A 130 7.61 -4.03 -2.35
N PRO A 131 7.69 -5.33 -2.02
CA PRO A 131 8.90 -5.90 -1.44
C PRO A 131 10.12 -5.70 -2.32
N LEU A 132 11.27 -5.49 -1.69
CA LEU A 132 12.54 -5.37 -2.40
C LEU A 132 13.13 -6.74 -2.75
N THR A 133 12.77 -7.74 -1.96
CA THR A 133 13.26 -9.10 -2.10
C THR A 133 12.12 -10.10 -2.22
N ARG A 134 12.43 -11.32 -2.65
CA ARG A 134 11.45 -12.42 -2.68
C ARG A 134 11.34 -13.13 -1.32
N GLU A 135 11.77 -12.49 -0.23
CA GLU A 135 11.73 -13.09 1.10
C GLU A 135 10.29 -13.40 1.53
N LYS A 136 10.07 -14.65 1.95
CA LYS A 136 8.76 -15.15 2.38
C LYS A 136 8.18 -14.39 3.58
N LYS A 137 9.05 -13.87 4.46
CA LYS A 137 8.64 -13.07 5.62
C LYS A 137 8.08 -11.72 5.18
N GLU A 138 8.84 -10.96 4.40
CA GLU A 138 8.42 -9.66 3.83
C GLU A 138 7.10 -9.80 3.07
N PHE A 139 6.96 -10.84 2.24
CA PHE A 139 5.71 -11.16 1.55
C PHE A 139 4.51 -11.32 2.49
N LYS A 140 4.66 -12.09 3.57
CA LYS A 140 3.59 -12.29 4.57
C LYS A 140 3.25 -11.00 5.31
N ASP A 141 4.28 -10.23 5.70
CA ASP A 141 4.12 -9.01 6.47
C ASP A 141 3.35 -7.96 5.66
N VAL A 142 3.67 -7.78 4.38
CA VAL A 142 2.95 -6.86 3.47
C VAL A 142 1.51 -7.31 3.23
N ILE A 143 1.25 -8.60 2.98
CA ILE A 143 -0.12 -9.11 2.80
C ILE A 143 -0.96 -8.93 4.08
N LEU A 144 -0.38 -9.18 5.25
CA LEU A 144 -1.01 -8.90 6.53
C LEU A 144 -1.36 -7.42 6.69
N ALA A 145 -0.39 -6.53 6.44
CA ALA A 145 -0.61 -5.09 6.54
C ALA A 145 -1.70 -4.61 5.59
N ALA A 146 -1.70 -5.10 4.34
CA ALA A 146 -2.72 -4.79 3.36
C ALA A 146 -4.11 -5.29 3.79
N ASP A 147 -4.24 -6.51 4.31
CA ASP A 147 -5.52 -7.04 4.79
C ASP A 147 -6.06 -6.25 5.99
N LYS A 148 -5.20 -5.91 6.96
CA LYS A 148 -5.55 -5.05 8.10
C LYS A 148 -6.11 -3.70 7.66
N VAL A 149 -5.54 -3.10 6.62
CA VAL A 149 -5.97 -1.81 6.09
C VAL A 149 -7.19 -1.93 5.19
N PHE A 150 -7.21 -2.83 4.21
CA PHE A 150 -8.23 -2.83 3.16
C PHE A 150 -9.41 -3.78 3.42
N VAL A 151 -9.32 -4.66 4.42
CA VAL A 151 -10.36 -5.65 4.72
C VAL A 151 -10.89 -5.50 6.14
N GLU A 152 -10.02 -5.51 7.14
CA GLU A 152 -10.43 -5.43 8.54
C GLU A 152 -10.84 -4.02 8.96
N SER A 153 -10.25 -2.98 8.37
CA SER A 153 -10.58 -1.59 8.74
C SER A 153 -11.89 -1.07 8.12
N ILE A 154 -12.55 -1.85 7.26
CA ILE A 154 -13.84 -1.48 6.66
C ILE A 154 -14.85 -1.14 7.76
N SER A 155 -15.55 -0.02 7.61
CA SER A 155 -16.65 0.42 8.49
C SER A 155 -17.91 -0.42 8.31
N SER A 156 -17.81 -1.71 8.64
CA SER A 156 -18.84 -2.72 8.37
C SER A 156 -20.16 -2.47 9.10
N VAL A 157 -20.11 -1.96 10.33
CA VAL A 157 -21.30 -1.62 11.12
C VAL A 157 -22.07 -0.49 10.45
N GLU A 158 -21.37 0.58 10.09
CA GLU A 158 -21.93 1.76 9.46
C GLU A 158 -22.42 1.46 8.04
N LEU A 159 -21.65 0.69 7.25
CA LEU A 159 -22.04 0.23 5.92
C LEU A 159 -23.33 -0.60 5.94
N LYS A 160 -23.49 -1.47 6.95
CA LYS A 160 -24.69 -2.31 7.06
C LYS A 160 -25.96 -1.47 7.14
N ASN A 161 -25.90 -0.29 7.76
CA ASN A 161 -27.05 0.61 7.88
C ASN A 161 -27.42 1.29 6.55
N LEU A 162 -26.54 1.28 5.55
CA LEU A 162 -26.80 1.80 4.21
C LEU A 162 -27.40 0.75 3.25
N ILE A 163 -27.44 -0.52 3.65
CA ILE A 163 -27.89 -1.63 2.80
C ILE A 163 -29.40 -1.83 2.98
N LEU A 164 -30.15 -1.82 1.87
CA LEU A 164 -31.56 -2.23 1.85
C LEU A 164 -31.66 -3.72 2.18
N ASN A 165 -32.65 -4.10 3.01
CA ASN A 165 -32.84 -5.47 3.52
C ASN A 165 -31.64 -6.01 4.33
N SER A 166 -31.01 -5.15 5.13
CA SER A 166 -29.81 -5.49 5.92
C SER A 166 -29.97 -6.66 6.91
N ASP A 167 -31.21 -7.04 7.26
CA ASP A 167 -31.52 -8.22 8.08
C ASP A 167 -31.03 -9.53 7.44
N GLN A 168 -31.01 -9.62 6.11
CA GLN A 168 -30.50 -10.78 5.38
C GLN A 168 -28.98 -10.95 5.52
N PHE A 169 -28.29 -9.91 6.00
CA PHE A 169 -26.83 -9.87 6.17
C PHE A 169 -26.42 -9.94 7.66
N LYS A 170 -27.27 -10.52 8.51
CA LYS A 170 -26.91 -10.79 9.92
C LYS A 170 -25.71 -11.75 9.99
N GLY A 171 -24.62 -11.31 10.64
CA GLY A 171 -23.37 -12.08 10.73
C GLY A 171 -22.46 -12.02 9.50
N ALA A 172 -22.82 -11.25 8.46
CA ALA A 172 -21.97 -11.08 7.29
C ALA A 172 -20.65 -10.36 7.64
N LYS A 173 -19.54 -10.83 7.05
CA LYS A 173 -18.21 -10.21 7.20
C LYS A 173 -18.11 -8.90 6.40
N SER A 174 -17.11 -8.07 6.73
CA SER A 174 -16.89 -6.74 6.14
C SER A 174 -16.91 -6.71 4.61
N LEU A 175 -16.20 -7.64 3.95
CA LEU A 175 -16.17 -7.68 2.48
C LEU A 175 -17.52 -7.99 1.85
N LYS A 176 -18.33 -8.83 2.48
CA LYS A 176 -19.66 -9.16 1.97
C LYS A 176 -20.63 -7.98 2.12
N LEU A 177 -20.51 -7.24 3.21
CA LEU A 177 -21.26 -5.99 3.39
C LEU A 177 -20.84 -4.93 2.37
N LEU A 178 -19.53 -4.78 2.12
CA LEU A 178 -19.04 -3.84 1.10
C LEU A 178 -19.48 -4.27 -0.32
N GLU A 179 -19.37 -5.55 -0.66
CA GLU A 179 -19.84 -6.08 -1.95
C GLU A 179 -21.32 -5.78 -2.18
N GLU A 180 -22.14 -5.99 -1.15
CA GLU A 180 -23.57 -5.72 -1.23
C GLU A 180 -23.90 -4.24 -1.34
N PHE A 181 -23.26 -3.39 -0.52
CA PHE A 181 -23.38 -1.94 -0.64
C PHE A 181 -23.04 -1.46 -2.06
N LEU A 182 -21.92 -1.94 -2.63
CA LEU A 182 -21.55 -1.60 -4.00
C LEU A 182 -22.57 -2.14 -5.01
N ARG A 183 -23.15 -3.33 -4.80
CA ARG A 183 -24.15 -3.89 -5.70
C ARG A 183 -25.40 -3.00 -5.78
N GLN A 184 -25.81 -2.41 -4.66
CA GLN A 184 -26.99 -1.53 -4.59
C GLN A 184 -26.65 -0.12 -5.10
N GLU A 185 -25.54 0.45 -4.64
CA GLU A 185 -25.24 1.87 -4.85
C GLU A 185 -24.41 2.15 -6.11
N PHE A 186 -23.57 1.18 -6.53
CA PHE A 186 -22.60 1.28 -7.62
C PHE A 186 -22.46 -0.03 -8.43
N PRO A 187 -23.52 -0.51 -9.11
CA PRO A 187 -23.54 -1.84 -9.74
C PRO A 187 -22.38 -2.10 -10.72
N ASN A 188 -21.86 -1.04 -11.35
CA ASN A 188 -20.73 -1.09 -12.28
C ASN A 188 -19.38 -1.46 -11.61
N LEU A 189 -19.29 -1.45 -10.28
CA LEU A 189 -18.07 -1.73 -9.53
C LEU A 189 -17.96 -3.17 -9.02
N LYS A 190 -19.00 -4.01 -9.22
CA LYS A 190 -19.05 -5.39 -8.73
C LYS A 190 -17.83 -6.23 -9.11
N SER A 191 -17.27 -6.03 -10.30
CA SER A 191 -16.09 -6.77 -10.76
C SER A 191 -14.77 -6.25 -10.19
N SER A 192 -14.73 -5.01 -9.68
CA SER A 192 -13.50 -4.35 -9.24
C SER A 192 -13.17 -4.68 -7.78
N ILE A 193 -14.17 -4.95 -6.93
CA ILE A 193 -13.95 -5.34 -5.51
C ILE A 193 -13.23 -6.69 -5.37
N LYS A 194 -13.21 -7.55 -6.41
CA LYS A 194 -12.62 -8.90 -6.35
C LYS A 194 -11.19 -8.95 -5.80
N TYR A 195 -10.40 -7.90 -6.01
CA TYR A 195 -9.03 -7.83 -5.48
C TYR A 195 -8.95 -7.73 -3.96
N LEU A 196 -9.98 -7.20 -3.30
CA LEU A 196 -10.10 -7.27 -1.84
C LEU A 196 -10.41 -8.69 -1.37
N PHE A 197 -11.20 -9.45 -2.13
CA PHE A 197 -11.41 -10.88 -1.86
C PHE A 197 -10.14 -11.69 -2.10
N TYR A 198 -9.39 -11.42 -3.18
CA TYR A 198 -8.11 -12.07 -3.43
C TYR A 198 -7.08 -11.78 -2.34
N LEU A 199 -7.04 -10.54 -1.85
CA LEU A 199 -6.20 -10.17 -0.70
C LEU A 199 -6.58 -10.96 0.57
N TYR A 200 -7.88 -11.05 0.86
CA TYR A 200 -8.38 -11.83 1.99
C TYR A 200 -8.03 -13.33 1.87
N ASP A 201 -8.23 -13.91 0.69
CA ASP A 201 -7.90 -15.31 0.41
C ASP A 201 -6.39 -15.54 0.55
N LEU A 202 -5.55 -14.65 0.00
CA LEU A 202 -4.11 -14.66 0.23
C LEU A 202 -3.79 -14.64 1.72
N ARG A 203 -4.32 -13.68 2.47
CA ARG A 203 -4.06 -13.56 3.91
C ARG A 203 -4.45 -14.82 4.68
N SER A 204 -5.60 -15.40 4.36
CA SER A 204 -6.11 -16.60 5.02
C SER A 204 -5.25 -17.83 4.70
N THR A 205 -4.84 -17.98 3.45
CA THR A 205 -4.01 -19.12 3.02
C THR A 205 -2.59 -19.04 3.56
N LEU A 206 -2.01 -17.83 3.67
CA LEU A 206 -0.68 -17.62 4.22
C LEU A 206 -0.58 -17.84 5.73
N ALA A 207 -1.69 -17.67 6.45
CA ALA A 207 -1.79 -18.03 7.88
C ALA A 207 -1.53 -19.53 8.10
N ALA A 208 -1.91 -20.37 7.13
CA ALA A 208 -1.90 -21.83 7.20
C ALA A 208 -0.64 -22.48 6.61
N HIS A 209 0.46 -21.74 6.42
CA HIS A 209 1.74 -22.11 5.78
C HIS A 209 1.83 -21.86 4.26
N LEU A 210 3.00 -21.37 3.82
CA LEU A 210 3.40 -21.07 2.42
C LEU A 210 3.59 -22.33 1.54
N SER A 211 2.91 -23.42 1.87
CA SER A 211 2.93 -24.69 1.17
C SER A 211 1.57 -25.40 1.22
N GLY A 212 0.56 -24.76 1.83
CA GLY A 212 -0.78 -25.30 2.01
C GLY A 212 -1.51 -25.48 0.67
N LYS A 213 -2.44 -26.45 0.64
CA LYS A 213 -3.25 -26.78 -0.53
C LYS A 213 -4.01 -25.57 -1.08
N ASP A 214 -4.52 -24.72 -0.19
CA ASP A 214 -5.31 -23.55 -0.57
C ASP A 214 -4.43 -22.44 -1.17
N TYR A 215 -3.20 -22.25 -0.67
CA TYR A 215 -2.23 -21.34 -1.29
C TYR A 215 -1.85 -21.82 -2.69
N LYS A 216 -1.56 -23.12 -2.86
CA LYS A 216 -1.28 -23.69 -4.19
C LYS A 216 -2.46 -23.52 -5.15
N ARG A 217 -3.68 -23.70 -4.68
CA ARG A 217 -4.89 -23.45 -5.47
C ARG A 217 -5.03 -21.98 -5.85
N PHE A 218 -4.73 -21.06 -4.93
CA PHE A 218 -4.72 -19.63 -5.22
C PHE A 218 -3.74 -19.31 -6.36
N LEU A 219 -2.52 -19.83 -6.28
CA LEU A 219 -1.47 -19.64 -7.30
C LEU A 219 -1.92 -20.17 -8.68
N ILE A 220 -2.44 -21.40 -8.75
CA ILE A 220 -2.93 -22.00 -10.00
C ILE A 220 -4.07 -21.16 -10.61
N ASN A 221 -5.06 -20.77 -9.80
CA ASN A 221 -6.23 -20.01 -10.27
C ASN A 221 -5.86 -18.64 -10.85
N HIS A 222 -4.74 -18.05 -10.41
CA HIS A 222 -4.28 -16.74 -10.82
C HIS A 222 -3.01 -16.78 -11.68
N GLN A 223 -2.56 -17.98 -12.08
CA GLN A 223 -1.42 -18.21 -12.95
C GLN A 223 -0.09 -17.67 -12.40
N PHE A 224 0.12 -17.85 -11.08
CA PHE A 224 1.37 -17.52 -10.41
C PHE A 224 2.15 -18.77 -9.99
N ASN A 225 3.45 -18.59 -9.76
CA ASN A 225 4.37 -19.55 -9.19
C ASN A 225 4.72 -19.17 -7.74
N GLU A 226 5.20 -20.14 -6.94
CA GLU A 226 5.55 -19.91 -5.52
C GLU A 226 6.68 -18.87 -5.32
N THR A 227 7.49 -18.63 -6.34
CA THR A 227 8.59 -17.65 -6.31
C THR A 227 8.15 -16.23 -6.64
N GLU A 228 6.95 -16.03 -7.17
CA GLU A 228 6.44 -14.76 -7.70
C GLU A 228 5.83 -13.86 -6.61
N THR A 229 6.46 -13.79 -5.44
CA THR A 229 5.94 -13.07 -4.26
C THR A 229 5.78 -11.58 -4.50
N ILE A 230 6.72 -10.95 -5.20
CA ILE A 230 6.69 -9.52 -5.55
C ILE A 230 5.55 -9.26 -6.54
N GLU A 231 5.45 -10.08 -7.58
CA GLU A 231 4.44 -9.95 -8.64
C GLU A 231 3.03 -10.13 -8.08
N ILE A 232 2.83 -11.07 -7.16
CA ILE A 232 1.54 -11.28 -6.48
C ILE A 232 1.14 -10.03 -5.70
N ILE A 233 2.05 -9.43 -4.93
CA ILE A 233 1.77 -8.18 -4.19
C ILE A 233 1.47 -7.04 -5.15
N ASP A 234 2.33 -6.83 -6.16
CA ASP A 234 2.15 -5.78 -7.14
C ASP A 234 0.79 -5.89 -7.85
N TRP A 235 0.43 -7.11 -8.28
CA TRP A 235 -0.82 -7.39 -8.95
C TRP A 235 -2.04 -7.09 -8.06
N VAL A 236 -2.03 -7.57 -6.81
CA VAL A 236 -3.19 -7.36 -5.92
C VAL A 236 -3.31 -5.89 -5.53
N LEU A 237 -2.21 -5.20 -5.22
CA LEU A 237 -2.24 -3.78 -4.86
C LEU A 237 -2.63 -2.88 -6.05
N LYS A 238 -2.21 -3.20 -7.28
CA LYS A 238 -2.67 -2.53 -8.50
C LYS A 238 -4.18 -2.68 -8.69
N GLY A 239 -4.69 -3.89 -8.50
CA GLY A 239 -6.13 -4.16 -8.57
C GLY A 239 -6.93 -3.36 -7.54
N ILE A 240 -6.43 -3.27 -6.30
CA ILE A 240 -7.04 -2.45 -5.24
C ILE A 240 -6.98 -0.96 -5.59
N LEU A 241 -5.86 -0.45 -6.11
CA LEU A 241 -5.75 0.93 -6.56
C LEU A 241 -6.79 1.27 -7.62
N VAL A 242 -6.99 0.38 -8.59
CA VAL A 242 -8.01 0.54 -9.64
C VAL A 242 -9.41 0.58 -9.03
N PHE A 243 -9.71 -0.30 -8.09
CA PHE A 243 -10.97 -0.28 -7.35
C PHE A 243 -11.20 1.05 -6.62
N ILE A 244 -10.21 1.51 -5.85
CA ILE A 244 -10.27 2.76 -5.08
C ILE A 244 -10.55 3.94 -6.01
N LYS A 245 -9.80 4.07 -7.11
CA LYS A 245 -9.98 5.15 -8.10
C LYS A 245 -11.36 5.12 -8.73
N LYS A 246 -11.85 3.94 -9.13
CA LYS A 246 -13.18 3.81 -9.74
C LYS A 246 -14.29 4.15 -8.75
N LEU A 247 -14.16 3.73 -7.48
CA LEU A 247 -15.14 4.05 -6.45
C LEU A 247 -15.17 5.56 -6.17
N ASP A 248 -14.01 6.19 -6.00
CA ASP A 248 -13.92 7.63 -5.79
C ASP A 248 -14.52 8.44 -6.95
N GLN A 249 -14.27 8.01 -8.19
CA GLN A 249 -14.89 8.61 -9.38
C GLN A 249 -16.42 8.43 -9.39
N SER A 250 -16.93 7.24 -9.07
CA SER A 250 -18.37 6.98 -9.00
C SER A 250 -19.05 7.81 -7.91
N LEU A 251 -18.41 7.97 -6.74
CA LEU A 251 -18.91 8.82 -5.65
C LEU A 251 -19.01 10.28 -6.08
N LYS A 252 -17.94 10.82 -6.72
CA LYS A 252 -17.92 12.20 -7.22
C LYS A 252 -19.00 12.48 -8.27
N ARG A 253 -19.30 11.49 -9.14
CA ARG A 253 -20.38 11.58 -10.14
C ARG A 253 -21.77 11.51 -9.53
N LYS A 254 -21.93 10.77 -8.43
CA LYS A 254 -23.21 10.57 -7.74
C LYS A 254 -23.58 11.74 -6.82
N ARG A 255 -22.80 12.82 -6.71
CA ARG A 255 -23.11 13.96 -5.84
C ARG A 255 -24.57 14.39 -6.04
N ILE A 256 -25.37 14.14 -5.00
CA ILE A 256 -26.78 14.50 -4.84
C ILE A 256 -26.85 15.97 -4.44
#